data_AF-A0A7J7U1E2-F1
#
_entry.id   AF-A0A7J7U1E2-F1
#
_cell.length_a   1.000
_cell.length_b   1.000
_cell.length_c   1.000
_cell.angle_alpha   90.00
_cell.angle_beta   90.00
_cell.angle_gamma   90.00
#
_symmetry.space_group_name_H-M   'P 1'
#
loop_
_entity.id
_entity.type
_entity.pdbx_description
1 polymer ?
#
loop_
_entity_poly.entity_id
_entity_poly.type
_entity_poly.pdbx_seq_one_letter_code
_entity_poly.pdbx_strand_id
1 'polypeptide(L)'
;MERKSPSGKKFRSKPQLARYLGGSMDLSTFDFRTGKMLMSKMNKSRQRVRYDSSNQVKALGAWVPACMSPQGKPDLNTALPVRQTASIFKQPVTKITNHPSNKVKSDPQKAVEQPRQLFWEKKLSGLNAFDIAEELVKTMDLPKGLQGVGPGCTDETLLSAIASALHTSTMPITGQLSAAVEKNPGVWLNTAQPLCKAFMVTDEDIRKQEELVQQVRKRLEEALMADMLAHVEELARDGEGPLDKPGADEDEEEEEEEEEEPEQDKDMERV
;
A
#
# COMPACT_ATOMS: atom_id res chain seq x y z
N MET A 1 25.91 51.11 15.05
CA MET A 1 26.08 50.15 16.16
C MET A 1 26.96 49.00 15.71
N GLU A 2 28.22 48.96 16.17
CA GLU A 2 29.10 47.81 15.95
C GLU A 2 28.55 46.59 16.71
N ARG A 3 28.19 45.53 15.99
CA ARG A 3 27.69 44.30 16.61
C ARG A 3 28.86 43.37 16.91
N LYS A 4 29.24 43.26 18.18
CA LYS A 4 30.32 42.38 18.65
C LYS A 4 29.74 41.04 19.11
N SER A 5 30.41 39.93 18.80
CA SER A 5 30.15 38.63 19.43
C SER A 5 30.36 38.74 20.94
N PRO A 6 29.68 37.94 21.80
CA PRO A 6 29.95 37.88 23.24
C PRO A 6 31.43 37.61 23.58
N SER A 7 32.15 36.97 22.66
CA SER A 7 33.60 36.71 22.76
C SER A 7 34.50 37.87 22.27
N GLY A 8 33.92 39.02 21.91
CA GLY A 8 34.65 40.18 21.35
C GLY A 8 35.09 40.01 19.89
N LYS A 9 34.95 38.81 19.30
CA LYS A 9 35.29 38.55 17.89
C LYS A 9 34.39 39.36 16.94
N LYS A 10 35.01 40.10 16.01
CA LYS A 10 34.32 40.89 14.98
C LYS A 10 34.19 40.08 13.69
N PHE A 11 32.97 39.98 13.17
CA PHE A 11 32.68 39.37 11.89
C PHE A 11 32.26 40.46 10.90
N ARG A 12 32.81 40.42 9.67
CA ARG A 12 32.56 41.42 8.63
C ARG A 12 31.63 40.93 7.52
N SER A 13 31.28 39.64 7.50
CA SER A 13 30.35 39.08 6.52
C SER A 13 29.55 37.90 7.08
N LYS A 14 28.39 37.64 6.46
CA LYS A 14 27.52 36.49 6.77
C LYS A 14 28.24 35.13 6.63
N PRO A 15 29.02 34.86 5.56
CA PRO A 15 29.73 33.58 5.42
C PRO A 15 30.84 33.38 6.47
N GLN A 16 31.45 34.47 6.95
CA GLN A 16 32.46 34.40 8.02
C GLN A 16 31.81 34.04 9.37
N LEU A 17 30.65 34.62 9.67
CA LEU A 17 29.87 34.28 10.86
C LEU A 17 29.31 32.85 10.80
N ALA A 18 28.84 32.42 9.63
CA ALA A 18 28.32 31.06 9.42
C ALA A 18 29.38 29.98 9.66
N ARG A 19 30.61 30.18 9.16
CA ARG A 19 31.73 29.26 9.41
C ARG A 19 32.13 29.19 10.87
N TYR A 20 32.03 30.32 11.59
CA TYR A 20 32.37 30.37 13.02
C TYR A 20 31.33 29.64 13.89
N LEU A 21 30.04 29.77 13.56
CA LEU A 21 28.97 29.07 14.28
C LEU A 21 28.80 27.62 13.81
N GLY A 22 29.30 27.27 12.61
CA GLY A 22 29.16 25.94 12.04
C GLY A 22 27.70 25.50 11.93
N GLY A 23 27.45 24.21 12.13
CA GLY A 23 26.10 23.62 12.11
C GLY A 23 25.25 23.88 13.37
N SER A 24 25.76 24.64 14.34
CA SER A 24 25.03 24.92 15.59
C SER A 24 23.85 25.88 15.42
N MET A 25 23.86 26.70 14.35
CA MET A 25 22.86 27.75 14.12
C MET A 25 22.62 27.97 12.63
N ASP A 26 21.37 27.82 12.19
CA ASP A 26 21.00 28.10 10.79
C ASP A 26 20.87 29.61 10.54
N LEU A 27 21.77 30.15 9.72
CA LEU A 27 21.75 31.55 9.29
C LEU A 27 21.02 31.76 7.95
N SER A 28 20.35 30.75 7.39
CA SER A 28 19.65 30.84 6.09
C SER A 28 18.71 32.05 6.00
N THR A 29 17.96 32.32 7.06
CA THR A 29 16.98 33.41 7.18
C THR A 29 17.50 34.66 7.89
N PHE A 30 18.76 34.67 8.31
CA PHE A 30 19.41 35.82 8.95
C PHE A 30 19.91 36.84 7.91
N ASP A 31 19.55 38.11 8.03
CA ASP A 31 20.14 39.19 7.21
C ASP A 31 21.27 39.88 7.96
N PHE A 32 22.47 39.86 7.38
CA PHE A 32 23.67 40.41 7.99
C PHE A 32 23.73 41.94 7.97
N ARG A 33 23.05 42.60 7.01
CA ARG A 33 23.06 44.07 6.89
C ARG A 33 22.13 44.72 7.92
N THR A 34 20.92 44.17 8.05
CA THR A 34 19.94 44.63 9.04
C THR A 34 20.14 43.98 10.40
N GLY A 35 20.85 42.84 10.44
CA GLY A 35 21.09 42.00 11.61
C GLY A 35 19.79 41.56 12.28
N LYS A 36 18.74 41.35 11.48
CA LYS A 36 17.44 40.81 11.91
C LYS A 36 17.22 39.45 11.25
N MET A 37 16.50 38.58 11.93
CA MET A 37 15.95 37.38 11.31
C MET A 37 14.78 37.80 10.41
N LEU A 38 14.77 37.35 9.16
CA LEU A 38 13.64 37.54 8.26
C LEU A 38 12.50 36.60 8.68
N MET A 39 11.70 37.05 9.64
CA MET A 39 10.53 36.34 10.18
C MET A 39 9.51 35.97 9.09
N SER A 40 9.45 36.72 7.98
CA SER A 40 8.57 36.41 6.83
C SER A 40 8.91 35.09 6.15
N LYS A 41 10.14 34.58 6.30
CA LYS A 41 10.56 33.24 5.86
C LYS A 41 10.53 32.21 7.00
N MET A 42 10.36 32.64 8.24
CA MET A 42 10.29 31.75 9.41
C MET A 42 8.94 31.02 9.50
N ASN A 43 7.88 31.55 8.87
CA ASN A 43 6.55 30.93 8.84
C ASN A 43 6.43 29.74 7.87
N LYS A 44 7.55 29.25 7.32
CA LYS A 44 7.62 27.96 6.60
C LYS A 44 8.66 27.00 7.16
N SER A 45 9.23 27.30 8.34
CA SER A 45 10.27 26.47 8.95
C SER A 45 9.86 25.79 10.26
N ARG A 46 8.73 26.16 10.87
CA ARG A 46 8.19 25.46 12.07
C ARG A 46 7.11 24.43 11.78
N GLN A 47 6.69 24.30 10.52
CA GLN A 47 5.86 23.20 10.03
C GLN A 47 6.71 22.16 9.25
N ARG A 48 7.98 22.02 9.62
CA ARG A 48 8.90 20.98 9.11
C ARG A 48 9.41 20.08 10.24
N VAL A 49 8.53 19.78 11.19
CA VAL A 49 8.65 18.59 12.03
C VAL A 49 7.30 17.89 11.96
N ARG A 50 7.32 16.64 11.46
CA ARG A 50 6.19 15.75 11.14
C ARG A 50 5.64 15.79 9.71
N TYR A 51 6.49 15.51 8.71
CA TYR A 51 6.19 14.48 7.70
C TYR A 51 7.46 14.20 6.89
N ASP A 52 8.42 13.52 7.50
CA ASP A 52 9.38 12.70 6.77
C ASP A 52 9.76 11.55 7.70
N SER A 53 8.95 10.51 7.65
CA SER A 53 9.26 9.23 8.26
C SER A 53 8.70 8.13 7.38
N SER A 54 9.19 8.06 6.13
CA SER A 54 8.97 6.88 5.29
C SER A 54 10.20 6.42 4.51
N ASN A 55 11.37 7.06 4.66
CA ASN A 55 12.57 6.69 3.89
C ASN A 55 13.72 6.06 4.70
N GLN A 56 13.45 5.51 5.89
CA GLN A 56 14.45 4.80 6.71
C GLN A 56 14.03 3.37 7.10
N VAL A 57 13.27 2.66 6.25
CA VAL A 57 13.22 1.19 6.36
C VAL A 57 14.42 0.63 5.59
N LYS A 58 15.61 0.79 6.18
CA LYS A 58 16.74 -0.08 5.88
C LYS A 58 16.77 -1.17 6.94
N ALA A 59 16.70 -2.42 6.45
CA ALA A 59 17.20 -3.62 7.09
C ALA A 59 16.55 -4.05 8.41
N LEU A 60 15.38 -4.70 8.32
CA LEU A 60 15.08 -5.86 9.16
C LEU A 60 14.62 -7.02 8.25
N GLY A 61 15.57 -7.90 7.91
CA GLY A 61 15.36 -9.35 7.85
C GLY A 61 14.38 -10.00 6.86
N ALA A 62 13.72 -9.29 5.95
CA ALA A 62 12.82 -9.93 4.98
C ALA A 62 13.40 -9.89 3.56
N TRP A 63 13.67 -11.07 3.00
CA TRP A 63 14.11 -11.28 1.62
C TRP A 63 12.95 -10.93 0.67
N VAL A 64 12.89 -9.69 0.18
CA VAL A 64 11.94 -9.30 -0.88
C VAL A 64 12.63 -9.52 -2.23
N PRO A 65 12.01 -10.22 -3.21
CA PRO A 65 12.58 -10.43 -4.53
C PRO A 65 12.95 -9.10 -5.21
N ALA A 66 14.13 -9.04 -5.82
CA ALA A 66 14.72 -7.84 -6.42
C ALA A 66 13.88 -7.19 -7.54
N CYS A 67 12.81 -7.83 -8.02
CA CYS A 67 11.93 -7.30 -9.06
C CYS A 67 10.93 -6.23 -8.57
N MET A 68 10.80 -5.99 -7.25
CA MET A 68 9.83 -5.00 -6.72
C MET A 68 10.44 -4.03 -5.69
N SER A 69 11.68 -3.57 -5.91
CA SER A 69 12.20 -2.41 -5.16
C SER A 69 11.61 -1.10 -5.71
N PRO A 70 10.98 -0.22 -4.90
CA PRO A 70 10.52 1.11 -5.32
C PRO A 70 11.66 2.09 -5.69
N GLN A 71 12.91 1.62 -5.71
CA GLN A 71 14.13 2.41 -5.89
C GLN A 71 14.87 2.07 -7.19
N GLY A 72 14.14 1.69 -8.23
CA GLY A 72 14.61 1.93 -9.59
C GLY A 72 14.55 3.44 -9.84
N LYS A 73 15.64 4.17 -9.57
CA LYS A 73 15.79 5.52 -10.14
C LYS A 73 15.59 5.36 -11.65
N PRO A 74 14.56 5.95 -12.29
CA PRO A 74 14.66 6.13 -13.73
C PRO A 74 15.90 6.99 -13.90
N ASP A 75 16.95 6.43 -14.48
CA ASP A 75 18.18 7.16 -14.77
C ASP A 75 17.83 8.18 -15.86
N LEU A 76 17.20 9.30 -15.46
CA LEU A 76 16.92 10.49 -16.28
C LEU A 76 18.21 11.26 -16.49
N ASN A 77 19.30 10.55 -16.74
CA ASN A 77 20.53 11.14 -17.19
C ASN A 77 20.25 11.71 -18.58
N THR A 78 20.05 13.03 -18.62
CA THR A 78 19.81 13.79 -19.86
C THR A 78 21.11 13.99 -20.64
N ALA A 79 22.23 13.40 -20.18
CA ALA A 79 23.44 13.30 -20.95
C ALA A 79 23.18 12.48 -22.22
N LEU A 80 23.76 12.93 -23.32
CA LEU A 80 23.68 12.20 -24.57
C LEU A 80 24.37 10.84 -24.40
N PRO A 81 23.81 9.76 -24.96
CA PRO A 81 24.44 8.44 -24.93
C PRO A 81 25.89 8.53 -25.40
N VAL A 82 26.78 7.79 -24.75
CA VAL A 82 28.18 7.70 -25.19
C VAL A 82 28.30 6.55 -26.19
N ARG A 83 29.04 6.75 -27.29
CA ARG A 83 29.27 5.67 -28.25
C ARG A 83 30.03 4.53 -27.57
N GLN A 84 29.49 3.31 -27.63
CA GLN A 84 30.22 2.10 -27.27
C GLN A 84 31.14 1.71 -28.44
N THR A 85 32.32 2.32 -28.49
CA THR A 85 33.36 1.98 -29.46
C THR A 85 34.50 1.27 -28.76
N ALA A 86 35.25 0.43 -29.48
CA ALA A 86 36.49 -0.16 -28.97
C ALA A 86 37.56 0.88 -28.58
N SER A 87 37.37 2.16 -28.96
CA SER A 87 38.18 3.28 -28.50
C SER A 87 37.92 3.61 -27.02
N ILE A 88 39.00 3.69 -26.25
CA ILE A 88 38.98 4.05 -24.82
C ILE A 88 38.61 5.53 -24.59
N PHE A 89 38.71 6.35 -25.64
CA PHE A 89 38.35 7.77 -25.57
C PHE A 89 36.87 7.94 -25.89
N LYS A 90 36.11 8.46 -24.92
CA LYS A 90 34.68 8.73 -25.07
C LYS A 90 34.44 9.80 -26.13
N GLN A 91 33.99 9.39 -27.31
CA GLN A 91 33.57 10.33 -28.34
C GLN A 91 32.14 10.83 -28.04
N PRO A 92 31.91 12.16 -28.03
CA PRO A 92 30.58 12.70 -27.78
C PRO A 92 29.63 12.40 -28.96
N VAL A 93 28.36 12.16 -28.65
CA VAL A 93 27.29 12.03 -29.64
C VAL A 93 26.64 13.38 -29.88
N THR A 94 26.43 13.76 -31.15
CA THR A 94 25.75 15.01 -31.52
C THR A 94 24.24 14.84 -31.43
N LYS A 95 23.55 15.69 -30.66
CA LYS A 95 22.07 15.73 -30.61
C LYS A 95 21.52 16.47 -31.82
N ILE A 96 20.78 15.78 -32.67
CA ILE A 96 19.98 16.41 -33.73
C ILE A 96 18.60 16.71 -33.14
N THR A 97 18.13 17.95 -33.24
CA THR A 97 16.80 18.38 -32.77
C THR A 97 16.12 19.21 -33.84
N ASN A 98 14.84 18.96 -34.10
CA ASN A 98 14.03 19.73 -35.06
C ASN A 98 13.66 21.13 -34.54
N HIS A 99 13.96 21.42 -33.26
CA HIS A 99 13.63 22.68 -32.61
C HIS A 99 14.89 23.27 -31.92
N PRO A 100 15.70 24.07 -32.64
CA PRO A 100 16.99 24.58 -32.14
C PRO A 100 16.83 25.63 -31.02
N SER A 101 15.64 26.23 -30.85
CA SER A 101 15.34 27.17 -29.76
C SER A 101 14.95 26.49 -28.44
N ASN A 102 14.78 25.16 -28.42
CA ASN A 102 14.33 24.43 -27.24
C ASN A 102 15.47 24.29 -26.21
N LYS A 103 15.55 25.24 -25.28
CA LYS A 103 16.48 25.19 -24.14
C LYS A 103 15.93 24.24 -23.07
N VAL A 104 16.25 22.95 -23.19
CA VAL A 104 16.05 22.00 -22.09
C VAL A 104 16.99 22.39 -20.96
N LYS A 105 16.46 22.87 -19.83
CA LYS A 105 17.26 23.10 -18.63
C LYS A 105 17.86 21.76 -18.19
N SER A 106 19.18 21.62 -18.33
CA SER A 106 19.93 20.41 -17.95
C SER A 106 20.05 20.22 -16.45
N ASP A 107 19.83 21.29 -15.70
CA ASP A 107 19.65 21.22 -14.26
C ASP A 107 18.14 21.21 -13.99
N PRO A 108 17.52 20.05 -13.70
CA PRO A 108 16.27 20.05 -12.99
C PRO A 108 16.59 20.63 -11.61
N GLN A 109 16.68 21.96 -11.51
CA GLN A 109 16.63 22.67 -10.24
C GLN A 109 15.50 22.03 -9.49
N LYS A 110 15.86 21.18 -8.52
CA LYS A 110 15.00 20.22 -7.83
C LYS A 110 13.56 20.65 -7.97
N ALA A 111 12.86 20.11 -8.97
CA ALA A 111 11.42 20.06 -8.85
C ALA A 111 11.26 19.31 -7.54
N VAL A 112 10.88 20.04 -6.48
CA VAL A 112 10.90 19.54 -5.11
C VAL A 112 10.01 18.30 -4.99
N GLU A 113 9.15 18.10 -6.00
CA GLU A 113 8.24 16.99 -6.17
C GLU A 113 8.43 16.37 -7.57
N GLN A 114 8.56 15.05 -7.62
CA GLN A 114 8.55 14.30 -8.87
C GLN A 114 7.16 14.38 -9.52
N PRO A 115 7.07 14.37 -10.86
CA PRO A 115 5.76 14.34 -11.51
C PRO A 115 4.98 13.09 -11.09
N ARG A 116 3.75 13.28 -10.59
CA ARG A 116 2.87 12.20 -10.16
C ARG A 116 1.86 11.86 -11.26
N GLN A 117 1.72 10.58 -11.59
CA GLN A 117 0.68 10.09 -12.50
C GLN A 117 -0.67 10.08 -11.76
N LEU A 118 -1.60 10.97 -12.13
CA LEU A 118 -2.87 11.15 -11.41
C LEU A 118 -3.99 10.18 -11.82
N PHE A 119 -3.96 9.68 -13.05
CA PHE A 119 -4.97 8.79 -13.63
C PHE A 119 -4.34 7.42 -13.96
N TRP A 120 -3.51 6.91 -13.05
CA TRP A 120 -2.79 5.66 -13.28
C TRP A 120 -3.74 4.46 -13.26
N GLU A 121 -4.85 4.56 -12.55
CA GLU A 121 -5.91 3.56 -12.42
C GLU A 121 -6.53 3.21 -13.78
N LYS A 122 -6.55 4.17 -14.70
CA LYS A 122 -6.99 3.93 -16.09
C LYS A 122 -6.12 2.90 -16.81
N LYS A 123 -4.87 2.69 -16.38
CA LYS A 123 -4.03 1.62 -16.93
C LYS A 123 -4.53 0.22 -16.57
N LEU A 124 -5.38 0.11 -15.54
CA LEU A 124 -6.01 -1.13 -15.12
C LEU A 124 -7.40 -1.33 -15.75
N SER A 125 -7.89 -0.36 -16.53
CA SER A 125 -9.22 -0.49 -17.15
C SER A 125 -9.25 -1.67 -18.13
N GLY A 126 -10.30 -2.48 -18.06
CA GLY A 126 -10.46 -3.66 -18.93
C GLY A 126 -9.70 -4.90 -18.47
N LEU A 127 -9.03 -4.83 -17.30
CA LEU A 127 -8.51 -6.01 -16.62
C LEU A 127 -9.59 -6.56 -15.70
N ASN A 128 -9.93 -7.83 -15.91
CA ASN A 128 -10.96 -8.52 -15.15
C ASN A 128 -10.35 -9.73 -14.42
N ALA A 129 -10.89 -10.05 -13.25
CA ALA A 129 -10.54 -11.28 -12.54
C ALA A 129 -11.45 -12.41 -13.02
N PHE A 130 -10.86 -13.59 -13.23
CA PHE A 130 -11.57 -14.82 -13.58
C PHE A 130 -11.27 -15.86 -12.50
N ASP A 131 -12.26 -16.71 -12.20
CA ASP A 131 -12.07 -17.82 -11.28
C ASP A 131 -11.45 -19.06 -11.97
N ILE A 132 -11.32 -20.16 -11.24
CA ILE A 132 -10.72 -21.41 -11.74
C ILE A 132 -11.58 -22.03 -12.87
N ALA A 133 -12.88 -21.72 -12.92
CA ALA A 133 -13.79 -22.16 -13.97
C ALA A 133 -13.84 -21.19 -15.17
N GLU A 134 -12.93 -20.21 -15.21
CA GLU A 134 -12.88 -19.13 -16.21
C GLU A 134 -14.14 -18.24 -16.21
N GLU A 135 -14.90 -18.22 -15.12
CA GLU A 135 -16.04 -17.34 -14.97
C GLU A 135 -15.58 -15.96 -14.48
N LEU A 136 -16.17 -14.92 -15.06
CA LEU A 136 -15.89 -13.54 -14.67
C LEU A 136 -16.30 -13.31 -13.22
N VAL A 137 -15.33 -12.96 -12.37
CA VAL A 137 -15.60 -12.60 -10.98
C VAL A 137 -16.41 -11.31 -10.97
N LYS A 138 -17.65 -11.41 -10.49
CA LYS A 138 -18.56 -10.26 -10.42
C LYS A 138 -17.97 -9.21 -9.47
N THR A 139 -17.83 -7.99 -9.97
CA THR A 139 -17.42 -6.85 -9.15
C THR A 139 -18.53 -6.39 -8.21
N MET A 140 -18.13 -5.81 -7.09
CA MET A 140 -19.07 -5.34 -6.06
C MET A 140 -19.88 -4.16 -6.57
N ASP A 141 -21.20 -4.21 -6.37
CA ASP A 141 -22.10 -3.10 -6.65
C ASP A 141 -21.85 -1.95 -5.65
N LEU A 142 -21.55 -0.76 -6.14
CA LEU A 142 -21.25 0.39 -5.28
C LEU A 142 -22.52 1.07 -4.75
N PRO A 143 -22.49 1.60 -3.50
CA PRO A 143 -23.59 2.40 -2.98
C PRO A 143 -23.73 3.70 -3.78
N LYS A 144 -24.98 4.16 -3.97
CA LYS A 144 -25.31 5.34 -4.80
C LYS A 144 -24.59 6.64 -4.41
N GLY A 145 -24.16 6.75 -3.15
CA GLY A 145 -23.41 7.88 -2.63
C GLY A 145 -21.93 7.90 -3.05
N LEU A 146 -21.39 6.76 -3.48
CA LEU A 146 -20.00 6.64 -3.92
C LEU A 146 -19.95 6.75 -5.44
N GLN A 147 -19.55 7.93 -5.92
CA GLN A 147 -19.54 8.24 -7.35
C GLN A 147 -18.16 8.68 -7.80
N GLY A 148 -17.74 8.21 -8.97
CA GLY A 148 -16.50 8.61 -9.60
C GLY A 148 -16.54 10.05 -10.11
N VAL A 149 -15.36 10.67 -10.22
CA VAL A 149 -15.20 11.93 -10.95
C VAL A 149 -14.14 11.80 -12.03
N GLY A 150 -14.37 12.51 -13.14
CA GLY A 150 -13.47 12.50 -14.28
C GLY A 150 -13.89 11.53 -15.39
N PRO A 151 -13.21 11.59 -16.53
CA PRO A 151 -13.64 10.90 -17.74
C PRO A 151 -13.44 9.39 -17.67
N GLY A 152 -14.48 8.63 -18.02
CA GLY A 152 -14.41 7.17 -18.13
C GLY A 152 -14.22 6.43 -16.81
N CYS A 153 -14.71 7.01 -15.71
CA CYS A 153 -14.69 6.34 -14.41
C CYS A 153 -15.76 5.24 -14.36
N THR A 154 -15.33 4.02 -14.06
CA THR A 154 -16.18 2.87 -13.72
C THR A 154 -16.08 2.58 -12.23
N ASP A 155 -17.06 1.84 -11.69
CA ASP A 155 -17.08 1.43 -10.28
C ASP A 155 -15.79 0.68 -9.87
N GLU A 156 -15.22 -0.11 -10.76
CA GLU A 156 -13.97 -0.85 -10.55
C GLU A 156 -12.75 0.08 -10.43
N THR A 157 -12.66 1.08 -11.32
CA THR A 157 -11.57 2.07 -11.29
C THR A 157 -11.68 2.96 -10.05
N LEU A 158 -12.92 3.27 -9.62
CA LEU A 158 -13.21 4.01 -8.41
C LEU A 158 -12.79 3.23 -7.16
N LEU A 159 -13.16 1.95 -7.07
CA LEU A 159 -12.73 1.05 -6.01
C LEU A 159 -11.21 0.95 -5.93
N SER A 160 -10.56 0.78 -7.09
CA SER A 160 -9.09 0.72 -7.19
C SER A 160 -8.42 2.00 -6.68
N ALA A 161 -8.98 3.16 -7.02
CA ALA A 161 -8.48 4.46 -6.56
C ALA A 161 -8.61 4.62 -5.04
N ILE A 162 -9.77 4.24 -4.47
CA ILE A 162 -10.02 4.32 -3.03
C ILE A 162 -9.13 3.33 -2.27
N ALA A 163 -9.06 2.08 -2.72
CA ALA A 163 -8.21 1.06 -2.10
C ALA A 163 -6.74 1.50 -2.10
N SER A 164 -6.26 2.06 -3.21
CA SER A 164 -4.89 2.57 -3.32
C SER A 164 -4.64 3.77 -2.41
N ALA A 165 -5.61 4.68 -2.30
CA ALA A 165 -5.52 5.82 -1.39
C ALA A 165 -5.46 5.36 0.07
N LEU A 166 -6.28 4.39 0.47
CA LEU A 166 -6.27 3.80 1.81
C LEU A 166 -4.97 3.05 2.11
N HIS A 167 -4.37 2.41 1.11
CA HIS A 167 -3.14 1.64 1.30
C HIS A 167 -1.88 2.53 1.35
N THR A 168 -1.88 3.64 0.61
CA THR A 168 -0.71 4.53 0.50
C THR A 168 -0.74 5.72 1.46
N SER A 169 -1.91 6.05 2.02
CA SER A 169 -2.11 7.21 2.88
C SER A 169 -2.82 6.84 4.18
N THR A 170 -2.38 7.42 5.28
CA THR A 170 -3.07 7.36 6.57
C THR A 170 -4.03 8.54 6.77
N MET A 171 -4.20 9.40 5.76
CA MET A 171 -5.11 10.55 5.84
C MET A 171 -6.56 10.14 5.57
N PRO A 172 -7.54 10.86 6.15
CA PRO A 172 -8.95 10.61 5.88
C PRO A 172 -9.27 10.69 4.38
N ILE A 173 -10.07 9.75 3.89
CA ILE A 173 -10.59 9.77 2.53
C ILE A 173 -11.95 10.50 2.56
N THR A 174 -11.98 11.68 1.96
CA THR A 174 -13.16 12.55 1.87
C THR A 174 -13.61 12.77 0.43
N GLY A 175 -12.80 12.38 -0.56
CA GLY A 175 -13.07 12.61 -1.97
C GLY A 175 -12.84 14.06 -2.42
N GLN A 176 -13.32 14.37 -3.62
CA GLN A 176 -13.21 15.69 -4.23
C GLN A 176 -14.33 16.60 -3.71
N LEU A 177 -13.98 17.55 -2.83
CA LEU A 177 -14.93 18.48 -2.21
C LEU A 177 -15.54 19.50 -3.19
N SER A 178 -14.81 19.84 -4.26
CA SER A 178 -15.25 20.84 -5.22
C SER A 178 -15.90 20.19 -6.43
N ALA A 179 -17.19 20.45 -6.64
CA ALA A 179 -17.89 20.04 -7.87
C ALA A 179 -17.31 20.70 -9.14
N ALA A 180 -16.52 21.77 -9.00
CA ALA A 180 -15.82 22.38 -10.12
C ALA A 180 -14.75 21.47 -10.74
N VAL A 181 -14.36 20.37 -10.05
CA VAL A 181 -13.45 19.36 -10.57
C VAL A 181 -13.93 18.74 -11.88
N GLU A 182 -15.24 18.60 -12.07
CA GLU A 182 -15.81 18.05 -13.31
C GLU A 182 -15.71 19.05 -14.48
N LYS A 183 -15.74 20.35 -14.18
CA LYS A 183 -15.65 21.41 -15.20
C LYS A 183 -14.21 21.68 -15.62
N ASN A 184 -13.29 21.73 -14.66
CA ASN A 184 -11.87 21.98 -14.92
C ASN A 184 -10.99 21.24 -13.91
N PRO A 185 -10.70 19.95 -14.13
CA PRO A 185 -9.90 19.16 -13.22
C PRO A 185 -8.45 19.68 -13.12
N GLY A 186 -7.93 20.35 -14.15
CA GLY A 186 -6.56 20.89 -14.11
C GLY A 186 -6.34 21.95 -13.03
N VAL A 187 -7.40 22.62 -12.58
CA VAL A 187 -7.33 23.67 -11.56
C VAL A 187 -7.88 23.21 -10.21
N TRP A 188 -8.97 22.43 -10.22
CA TRP A 188 -9.76 22.15 -9.02
C TRP A 188 -9.51 20.76 -8.42
N LEU A 189 -8.71 19.92 -9.06
CA LEU A 189 -8.44 18.58 -8.59
C LEU A 189 -7.53 18.59 -7.36
N ASN A 190 -8.00 17.95 -6.30
CA ASN A 190 -7.19 17.66 -5.12
C ASN A 190 -6.45 16.33 -5.34
N THR A 191 -5.13 16.40 -5.54
CA THR A 191 -4.28 15.23 -5.80
C THR A 191 -4.07 14.32 -4.58
N ALA A 192 -4.42 14.80 -3.38
CA ALA A 192 -4.33 14.04 -2.13
C ALA A 192 -5.58 13.20 -1.83
N GLN A 193 -6.66 13.35 -2.63
CA GLN A 193 -7.90 12.59 -2.50
C GLN A 193 -8.13 11.76 -3.77
N PRO A 194 -8.78 10.58 -3.67
CA PRO A 194 -9.11 9.78 -4.84
C PRO A 194 -10.07 10.51 -5.78
N LEU A 195 -10.18 10.01 -7.01
CA LEU A 195 -11.05 10.55 -8.06
C LEU A 195 -12.52 10.17 -7.86
N CYS A 196 -13.06 10.49 -6.69
CA CYS A 196 -14.46 10.31 -6.35
C CYS A 196 -15.09 11.62 -5.87
N LYS A 197 -16.41 11.75 -6.00
CA LYS A 197 -17.16 12.86 -5.40
C LYS A 197 -17.01 12.79 -3.90
N ALA A 198 -17.09 13.94 -3.25
CA ALA A 198 -17.13 13.96 -1.80
C ALA A 198 -18.32 13.14 -1.29
N PHE A 199 -18.04 12.30 -0.30
CA PHE A 199 -19.03 11.48 0.37
C PHE A 199 -18.78 11.51 1.88
N MET A 200 -19.82 11.20 2.64
CA MET A 200 -19.78 11.12 4.09
C MET A 200 -20.55 9.89 4.52
N VAL A 201 -19.93 9.10 5.41
CA VAL A 201 -20.59 7.95 6.02
C VAL A 201 -21.49 8.47 7.14
N THR A 202 -22.76 8.13 7.08
CA THR A 202 -23.75 8.52 8.10
C THR A 202 -23.97 7.39 9.12
N ASP A 203 -24.53 7.73 10.28
CA ASP A 203 -24.89 6.71 11.30
C ASP A 203 -25.87 5.67 10.75
N GLU A 204 -26.76 6.06 9.82
CA GLU A 204 -27.68 5.12 9.17
C GLU A 204 -26.96 4.16 8.22
N ASP A 205 -25.88 4.58 7.55
CA ASP A 205 -25.06 3.70 6.73
C ASP A 205 -24.34 2.66 7.60
N ILE A 206 -23.84 3.09 8.77
CA ILE A 206 -23.21 2.21 9.76
C ILE A 206 -24.23 1.18 10.25
N ARG A 207 -25.41 1.63 10.69
CA ARG A 207 -26.47 0.76 11.21
C ARG A 207 -26.90 -0.30 10.19
N LYS A 208 -27.09 0.09 8.92
CA LYS A 208 -27.42 -0.84 7.84
C LYS A 208 -26.32 -1.87 7.61
N GLN A 209 -25.06 -1.45 7.64
CA GLN A 209 -23.94 -2.36 7.45
C GLN A 209 -23.80 -3.35 8.62
N GLU A 210 -24.01 -2.90 9.85
CA GLU A 210 -24.02 -3.75 11.04
C GLU A 210 -25.14 -4.80 10.98
N GLU A 211 -26.36 -4.38 10.59
CA GLU A 211 -27.50 -5.28 10.41
C GLU A 211 -27.22 -6.33 9.32
N LEU A 212 -26.63 -5.93 8.19
CA LEU A 212 -26.24 -6.85 7.12
C LEU A 212 -25.19 -7.86 7.58
N VAL A 213 -24.17 -7.42 8.33
CA VAL A 213 -23.15 -8.31 8.89
C VAL A 213 -23.75 -9.32 9.86
N GLN A 214 -24.69 -8.90 10.72
CA GLN A 214 -25.39 -9.80 11.64
C GLN A 214 -26.21 -10.85 10.86
N GLN A 215 -26.96 -10.43 9.84
CA GLN A 215 -27.75 -11.34 9.00
C GLN A 215 -26.87 -12.37 8.28
N VAL A 216 -25.74 -11.94 7.68
CA VAL A 216 -24.81 -12.84 6.99
C VAL A 216 -24.16 -13.83 7.96
N ARG A 217 -23.76 -13.38 9.16
CA ARG A 217 -23.20 -14.27 10.19
C ARG A 217 -24.22 -15.32 10.65
N LYS A 218 -25.46 -14.92 10.87
CA LYS A 218 -26.54 -15.86 11.22
C LYS A 218 -26.77 -16.88 10.11
N ARG A 219 -26.82 -16.44 8.86
CA ARG A 219 -26.97 -17.34 7.70
C ARG A 219 -25.80 -18.33 7.57
N LEU A 220 -24.58 -17.89 7.87
CA LEU A 220 -23.41 -18.77 7.91
C LEU A 220 -23.52 -19.80 9.04
N GLU A 221 -23.96 -19.38 10.24
CA GLU A 221 -24.19 -20.27 11.38
C GLU A 221 -25.24 -21.35 11.04
N GLU A 222 -26.36 -20.95 10.44
CA GLU A 222 -27.40 -21.86 9.97
C GLU A 222 -26.87 -22.86 8.92
N ALA A 223 -26.05 -22.40 7.98
CA ALA A 223 -25.42 -23.27 6.98
C ALA A 223 -24.44 -24.27 7.59
N LEU A 224 -23.61 -23.84 8.55
CA LEU A 224 -22.67 -24.72 9.25
C LEU A 224 -23.40 -25.75 10.12
N MET A 225 -24.49 -25.36 10.79
CA MET A 225 -25.32 -26.31 11.54
C MET A 225 -25.98 -27.34 10.61
N ALA A 226 -26.48 -26.91 9.46
CA ALA A 226 -27.06 -27.81 8.47
C ALA A 226 -26.02 -28.79 7.90
N ASP A 227 -24.80 -28.32 7.63
CA ASP A 227 -23.68 -29.15 7.15
C ASP A 227 -23.27 -30.20 8.19
N MET A 228 -23.15 -29.81 9.47
CA MET A 228 -22.90 -30.76 10.56
C MET A 228 -24.00 -31.82 10.69
N LEU A 229 -25.28 -31.42 10.59
CA LEU A 229 -26.40 -32.36 10.65
C LEU A 229 -26.42 -33.32 9.45
N ALA A 230 -26.14 -32.82 8.25
CA ALA A 230 -26.06 -33.65 7.05
C ALA A 230 -24.94 -34.71 7.15
N HIS A 231 -23.77 -34.33 7.68
CA HIS A 231 -22.67 -35.26 7.90
C HIS A 231 -23.01 -36.34 8.96
N VAL A 232 -23.75 -35.97 10.01
CA VAL A 232 -24.25 -36.94 11.00
C VAL A 232 -25.25 -37.91 10.38
N GLU A 233 -26.15 -37.44 9.50
CA GLU A 233 -27.11 -38.30 8.79
C GLU A 233 -26.41 -39.26 7.82
N GLU A 234 -25.34 -38.82 7.14
CA GLU A 234 -24.51 -39.66 6.27
C GLU A 234 -23.83 -40.78 7.05
N LEU A 235 -23.22 -40.47 8.20
CA LEU A 235 -22.62 -41.46 9.11
C LEU A 235 -23.66 -42.46 9.66
N ALA A 236 -24.87 -41.99 9.94
CA ALA A 236 -25.96 -42.85 10.41
C ALA A 236 -26.47 -43.79 9.31
N ARG A 237 -26.48 -43.36 8.04
CA ARG A 237 -26.90 -44.18 6.89
C ARG A 237 -25.88 -45.24 6.51
N ASP A 238 -24.59 -44.93 6.58
CA ASP A 238 -23.53 -45.91 6.31
C ASP A 238 -23.39 -46.97 7.44
N GLY A 239 -24.04 -46.74 8.59
CA GLY A 239 -24.18 -47.71 9.67
C GLY A 239 -25.30 -48.75 9.48
N GLU A 240 -26.23 -48.56 8.54
CA GLU A 240 -27.26 -49.53 8.17
C GLU A 240 -26.98 -50.18 6.79
N GLY A 241 -25.85 -50.87 6.69
CA GLY A 241 -25.68 -51.93 5.70
C GLY A 241 -26.46 -53.19 6.15
N PRO A 242 -27.22 -53.87 5.27
CA PRO A 242 -28.08 -55.00 5.66
C PRO A 242 -27.32 -56.10 6.42
N LEU A 243 -27.73 -56.34 7.66
CA LEU A 243 -27.43 -57.57 8.40
C LEU A 243 -28.22 -58.74 7.78
N ASP A 244 -27.64 -59.38 6.76
CA ASP A 244 -28.09 -60.71 6.32
C ASP A 244 -27.33 -61.78 7.13
N LYS A 245 -28.02 -62.39 8.10
CA LYS A 245 -27.79 -63.76 8.58
C LYS A 245 -29.16 -64.35 8.91
N PRO A 246 -29.52 -65.59 8.52
CA PRO A 246 -28.77 -66.80 8.92
C PRO A 246 -28.81 -67.99 7.92
N GLY A 247 -27.88 -68.95 8.03
CA GLY A 247 -27.99 -70.24 7.32
C GLY A 247 -26.77 -71.18 7.48
N ALA A 248 -26.87 -72.08 8.46
CA ALA A 248 -26.44 -73.48 8.56
C ALA A 248 -25.14 -74.03 7.89
N ASP A 249 -24.42 -74.81 8.71
CA ASP A 249 -23.48 -75.92 8.44
C ASP A 249 -22.14 -75.52 7.78
N GLU A 250 -20.96 -75.96 8.23
CA GLU A 250 -20.54 -77.33 8.56
C GLU A 250 -19.49 -77.36 9.70
N ASP A 251 -19.46 -78.52 10.36
CA ASP A 251 -18.49 -78.99 11.35
C ASP A 251 -17.03 -78.85 10.88
N GLU A 252 -16.11 -78.53 11.79
CA GLU A 252 -14.82 -79.22 11.89
C GLU A 252 -14.19 -78.91 13.26
N GLU A 253 -14.19 -79.94 14.11
CA GLU A 253 -13.37 -80.07 15.31
C GLU A 253 -11.89 -80.11 14.90
N GLU A 254 -11.04 -79.25 15.45
CA GLU A 254 -9.66 -79.62 15.75
C GLU A 254 -9.23 -79.04 17.10
N GLU A 255 -8.72 -79.94 17.92
CA GLU A 255 -8.28 -79.81 19.30
C GLU A 255 -6.92 -79.09 19.43
N GLU A 256 -6.71 -78.52 20.61
CA GLU A 256 -5.46 -78.36 21.36
C GLU A 256 -4.29 -77.53 20.76
N GLU A 257 -3.90 -76.46 21.48
CA GLU A 257 -2.74 -76.54 22.39
C GLU A 257 -2.71 -75.31 23.32
N GLU A 258 -2.58 -75.59 24.62
CA GLU A 258 -2.23 -74.67 25.69
C GLU A 258 -0.84 -74.07 25.45
N GLU A 259 -0.62 -72.77 25.71
CA GLU A 259 0.59 -72.33 26.41
C GLU A 259 0.31 -71.06 27.24
N GLU A 260 0.83 -71.10 28.46
CA GLU A 260 0.64 -70.21 29.61
C GLU A 260 1.02 -68.73 29.38
N GLU A 261 0.35 -67.84 30.12
CA GLU A 261 0.87 -66.50 30.42
C GLU A 261 2.17 -66.57 31.26
N PRO A 262 2.91 -65.45 31.40
CA PRO A 262 2.59 -64.64 32.57
C PRO A 262 2.63 -63.13 32.36
N GLU A 263 1.66 -62.48 33.02
CA GLU A 263 1.68 -61.17 33.65
C GLU A 263 3.03 -60.42 33.70
N GLN A 264 3.02 -59.14 33.31
CA GLN A 264 3.77 -58.12 34.04
C GLN A 264 2.91 -56.88 34.27
N ASP A 265 2.37 -56.81 35.48
CA ASP A 265 2.05 -55.58 36.18
C ASP A 265 3.28 -54.65 36.23
N LYS A 266 3.03 -53.36 36.03
CA LYS A 266 3.48 -52.31 36.97
C LYS A 266 2.83 -50.96 36.66
N ASP A 267 1.87 -50.65 37.51
CA ASP A 267 1.61 -49.29 37.98
C ASP A 267 2.91 -48.48 38.18
N MET A 268 2.91 -47.24 37.72
CA MET A 268 3.46 -46.17 38.56
C MET A 268 2.76 -44.83 38.29
N GLU A 269 1.88 -44.51 39.22
CA GLU A 269 1.38 -43.18 39.52
C GLU A 269 2.52 -42.23 39.93
N ARG A 270 2.33 -40.92 39.68
CA ARG A 270 3.02 -39.72 40.23
C ARG A 270 4.45 -39.42 39.77
N VAL A 271 4.65 -38.24 39.16
CA VAL A 271 4.84 -36.92 39.82
C VAL A 271 4.32 -35.82 38.90
#